data_AF-A0A2X2VZ19-F1
#
_entry.id   AF-A0A2X2VZ19-F1
#
_cell.length_a   1.000
_cell.length_b   1.000
_cell.length_c   1.000
_cell.angle_alpha   90.00
_cell.angle_beta   90.00
_cell.angle_gamma   90.00
#
_symmetry.space_group_name_H-M   'P 1'
#
loop_
_entity.id
_entity.type
_entity.pdbx_description
1 polymer ?
#
loop_
_entity_poly.entity_id
_entity_poly.type
_entity_poly.pdbx_seq_one_letter_code
_entity_poly.pdbx_strand_id
1 'polypeptide(L)' 'MLTISKQYKQRPSKIIGLTNDYEAFCFDEACVYIMNEMQEEDSPKPRFIDDEQVNKQNNNDVIEWLNTNNK' A
#
# COMPACT_ATOMS: atom_id res chain seq x y z
N MET A 1 -2.88 -1.13 8.15
CA MET A 1 -4.06 -0.57 8.84
C MET A 1 -5.22 -1.56 8.91
N LEU A 2 -5.74 -2.08 7.79
CA LEU A 2 -6.89 -3.02 7.77
C LEU A 2 -6.70 -4.27 8.65
N THR A 3 -5.51 -4.88 8.65
CA THR A 3 -5.18 -6.03 9.51
C THR A 3 -5.20 -5.68 11.00
N ILE A 4 -4.72 -4.49 11.36
CA ILE A 4 -4.71 -3.97 12.74
C ILE A 4 -6.15 -3.69 13.20
N SER A 5 -6.97 -3.11 12.32
CA SER A 5 -8.40 -2.90 12.56
C SER A 5 -9.12 -4.19 12.93
N LYS A 6 -8.88 -5.27 12.18
CA LYS A 6 -9.43 -6.61 12.49
C LYS A 6 -8.91 -7.15 13.82
N GLN A 7 -7.61 -7.08 14.06
CA GLN A 7 -6.97 -7.61 15.27
C GLN A 7 -7.51 -6.97 16.55
N TYR A 8 -7.65 -5.64 16.54
CA TYR A 8 -8.06 -4.88 17.73
C TYR A 8 -9.56 -4.55 17.76
N LYS A 9 -10.34 -5.00 16.77
CA LYS A 9 -11.78 -4.70 16.63
C LYS A 9 -12.07 -3.19 16.71
N GLN A 10 -11.23 -2.39 16.08
CA GLN A 10 -11.38 -0.94 16.02
C GLN A 10 -11.62 -0.47 14.59
N ARG A 11 -12.35 0.64 14.46
CA ARG A 11 -12.62 1.25 13.16
C ARG A 11 -11.32 1.74 12.49
N PRO A 12 -11.13 1.53 11.18
CA PRO A 12 -10.02 2.06 10.39
C PRO A 12 -9.71 3.54 10.67
N SER A 13 -10.73 4.39 10.64
CA SER A 13 -10.68 5.83 10.90
C SER A 13 -10.10 6.14 12.28
N LYS A 14 -10.47 5.34 13.29
CA LYS A 14 -10.00 5.49 14.67
C LYS A 14 -8.53 5.14 14.84
N ILE A 15 -8.02 4.17 14.06
CA ILE A 15 -6.61 3.79 14.09
C ILE A 15 -5.71 4.88 13.51
N ILE A 16 -6.19 5.57 12.47
CA ILE A 16 -5.43 6.67 11.84
C ILE A 16 -5.73 8.03 12.46
N GLY A 17 -6.64 8.10 13.44
CA GLY A 17 -6.95 9.32 14.17
C GLY A 17 -7.75 10.35 13.39
N LEU A 18 -8.62 9.92 12.47
CA LEU A 18 -9.55 10.80 11.77
C LEU A 18 -10.57 11.38 12.77
N THR A 19 -10.57 12.70 12.91
CA THR A 19 -11.42 13.43 13.87
C THR A 19 -12.69 14.01 13.24
N ASN A 20 -12.69 14.22 11.92
CA ASN A 20 -13.88 14.64 11.20
C ASN A 20 -14.82 13.45 11.03
N ASP A 21 -16.04 13.55 11.56
CA ASP A 21 -17.01 12.45 11.58
C ASP A 21 -17.43 12.00 10.18
N TYR A 22 -17.60 12.93 9.23
CA TYR A 22 -18.00 12.61 7.87
C TYR A 22 -16.89 11.88 7.12
N GLU A 23 -15.66 12.41 7.20
CA GLU A 23 -14.49 11.78 6.58
C GLU A 23 -14.20 10.41 7.18
N ALA A 24 -14.31 10.29 8.51
CA ALA A 24 -14.17 9.02 9.22
C ALA A 24 -15.19 7.98 8.74
N PHE A 25 -16.45 8.38 8.58
CA PHE A 25 -17.51 7.52 8.07
C PHE A 25 -17.22 7.04 6.65
N CYS A 26 -16.95 7.95 5.72
CA CYS A 26 -16.65 7.61 4.33
C CYS A 26 -15.41 6.70 4.22
N PHE A 27 -14.40 6.96 5.05
CA PHE A 27 -13.19 6.15 5.09
C PHE A 27 -13.45 4.73 5.59
N ASP A 28 -14.21 4.58 6.67
CA ASP A 28 -14.57 3.27 7.21
C ASP A 28 -15.41 2.47 6.20
N GLU A 29 -16.37 3.11 5.54
CA GLU A 29 -17.18 2.48 4.49
C GLU A 29 -16.33 1.98 3.31
N ALA A 30 -15.44 2.82 2.78
CA ALA A 30 -14.54 2.45 1.69
C ALA A 30 -13.65 1.25 2.08
N CYS A 31 -13.17 1.22 3.32
CA CYS A 31 -12.40 0.10 3.85
C CYS A 31 -13.22 -1.20 3.89
N VAL A 32 -14.50 -1.12 4.31
CA VAL A 32 -15.41 -2.28 4.31
C VAL A 32 -15.66 -2.78 2.89
N TYR A 33 -15.92 -1.88 1.95
CA TYR A 33 -16.13 -2.23 0.54
C TYR A 33 -14.92 -2.97 -0.03
N ILE A 34 -13.71 -2.41 0.11
CA ILE A 34 -12.47 -3.06 -0.37
C ILE A 34 -12.28 -4.44 0.28
N MET A 35 -12.55 -4.57 1.58
CA MET A 35 -12.45 -5.88 2.25
C MET A 35 -13.43 -6.90 1.69
N ASN A 36 -14.67 -6.47 1.40
CA ASN A 36 -15.69 -7.34 0.84
C ASN A 36 -15.29 -7.83 -0.55
N GLU A 37 -14.89 -6.90 -1.43
CA GLU A 37 -14.41 -7.22 -2.77
C GLU A 37 -13.26 -8.23 -2.67
N MET A 38 -12.24 -7.98 -1.84
CA MET A 38 -11.08 -8.87 -1.69
C MET A 38 -11.40 -10.27 -1.13
N GLN A 39 -12.57 -10.49 -0.55
CA GLN A 39 -12.98 -11.78 0.02
C GLN A 39 -13.69 -12.69 -0.98
N GLU A 40 -14.09 -12.19 -2.15
CA GLU A 40 -14.70 -13.02 -3.19
C GLU A 40 -13.68 -14.02 -3.78
N GLU A 41 -14.15 -15.23 -4.08
CA GLU A 41 -13.29 -16.37 -4.48
C GLU A 41 -12.51 -16.09 -5.78
N ASP A 42 -13.12 -15.35 -6.71
CA ASP A 42 -12.54 -14.89 -7.98
C ASP A 42 -12.14 -13.41 -7.97
N SER A 43 -12.02 -12.81 -6.78
CA SER A 43 -11.76 -11.38 -6.68
C SER A 43 -10.44 -10.98 -7.34
N PRO A 44 -10.43 -9.93 -8.20
CA PRO A 44 -9.19 -9.40 -8.74
C PRO A 44 -8.32 -8.89 -7.60
N LYS A 45 -7.21 -9.59 -7.35
CA LYS A 45 -6.23 -9.17 -6.34
C LYS A 45 -5.74 -7.76 -6.68
N PRO A 46 -5.74 -6.81 -5.73
CA PRO A 46 -5.30 -5.46 -5.98
C PRO A 46 -3.88 -5.48 -6.53
N ARG A 47 -3.70 -4.89 -7.71
CA ARG A 47 -2.40 -4.75 -8.35
C ARG A 47 -1.82 -3.43 -7.88
N PHE A 48 -0.90 -3.50 -6.93
CA PHE A 48 -0.14 -2.33 -6.52
C PHE A 48 0.80 -1.98 -7.67
N ILE A 49 0.58 -0.80 -8.25
CA ILE A 49 1.55 -0.21 -9.17
C ILE A 49 2.61 0.38 -8.25
N ASP A 50 3.71 -0.34 -8.07
CA ASP A 50 4.92 0.32 -7.58
C ASP A 50 5.27 1.37 -8.63
N ASP A 51 5.48 2.62 -8.21
CA ASP A 51 6.00 3.65 -9.11
C ASP A 51 7.33 3.12 -9.68
N GLU A 52 7.29 2.59 -10.90
CA GLU A 52 8.46 2.15 -11.64
C GLU A 52 9.25 3.39 -12.10
N GLN A 53 9.85 4.09 -11.13
CA GLN A 53 11.08 4.87 -11.32
C GLN A 53 12.09 4.64 -10.20
N VAL A 54 11.97 3.56 -9.42
CA VAL A 54 13.13 3.09 -8.66
C VAL A 54 13.96 2.24 -9.60
N ASN A 55 14.95 2.87 -10.20
CA ASN A 55 16.02 2.25 -10.99
C ASN A 55 16.55 1.05 -10.19
N LYS A 56 16.09 -0.16 -10.52
CA LYS A 56 16.67 -1.40 -10.00
C LYS A 56 18.06 -1.43 -10.60
N GLN A 57 19.04 -0.89 -9.88
CA GLN A 57 20.44 -0.83 -10.30
C GLN A 57 20.80 -2.18 -10.90
N ASN A 58 20.86 -2.22 -12.23
CA ASN A 58 21.28 -3.38 -12.96
C ASN A 58 22.75 -3.59 -12.57
N ASN A 59 23.18 -4.83 -12.38
CA ASN A 59 24.58 -5.15 -12.11
C ASN A 59 25.52 -4.48 -13.14
N ASN A 60 25.05 -4.32 -14.39
CA ASN A 60 25.78 -3.62 -15.44
C ASN A 60 26.00 -2.14 -15.12
N ASP A 61 25.02 -1.44 -14.54
CA ASP A 61 25.12 -0.01 -14.19
C ASP A 61 26.11 0.20 -13.04
N VAL A 62 26.18 -0.74 -12.10
CA VAL A 62 27.16 -0.74 -11.00
C VAL A 62 28.57 -0.98 -11.54
N ILE A 63 28.73 -1.91 -12.49
CA ILE A 63 30.01 -2.21 -13.15
C ILE A 63 30.50 -0.99 -13.95
N GLU A 64 29.62 -0.30 -14.66
CA GLU A 64 29.97 0.89 -15.45
C GLU A 64 30.41 2.06 -14.55
N TRP A 65 29.73 2.26 -13.42
CA TRP A 65 30.11 3.27 -12.44
C TRP A 65 31.48 2.99 -11.82
N LEU A 66 31.77 1.75 -11.45
CA LEU A 66 33.08 1.35 -10.90
C LEU A 66 34.21 1.59 -11.90
N ASN A 67 33.99 1.30 -13.19
CA ASN A 67 35.01 1.52 -14.22
C ASN A 67 35.28 3.01 -14.47
N THR A 68 34.25 3.85 -14.38
CA THR A 68 34.37 5.30 -14.63
C THR A 68 35.14 6.02 -13.52
N ASN A 69 35.00 5.56 -12.26
CA ASN A 69 35.55 6.23 -11.09
C ASN A 69 36.90 5.66 -10.59
N ASN A 70 37.44 4.63 -11.26
CA ASN A 70 38.76 4.06 -10.97
C ASN A 70 39.86 4.57 -11.93
N LYS A 71 39.75 5.81 -12.41
CA LYS A 71 40.83 6.50 -13.16
C LYS A 71 41.66 7.40 -12.26
#